data_AF-A0A6A3BHS9-F1
#
_entry.id   AF-A0A6A3BHS9-F1
#
_cell.length_a   1.000
_cell.length_b   1.000
_cell.length_c   1.000
_cell.angle_alpha   90.00
_cell.angle_beta   90.00
_cell.angle_gamma   90.00
#
_symmetry.space_group_name_H-M   'P 1'
#
loop_
_entity.id
_entity.type
_entity.pdbx_description
1 polymer ?
#
loop_
_entity_poly.entity_id
_entity_poly.type
_entity_poly.pdbx_seq_one_letter_code
_entity_poly.pdbx_strand_id
1 'polypeptide(L)'
;MDHAADAHRTDLMTITRFVLNEQSKYPESRGDFTIVLSHIVLGCKFVCSSVNKGEEQKKLDVLSNEVFIKALVSSGRTRILVSEEDEDAIFVEPSKRGRYCVVFDPLDGSSNIDCGVSIGTIFGIYMVKDDHEPTLDDVLQPGKQMVAAGYCMYGSSCTLVLSTGNGVNGFTLDPSLGEFILTHPDIKIPEKGKIYSVNEGNAKNWDAPTAKYIEKCKFPKDGSPSKSLRYIGSMVADVHRTLLYGGTFMYPADKKSPNGKLRVLYEVFPMSFLIEKAGGQAFTGKQRALDLVPTKIHERSPVFLGSYDDIEEIKALKTFASPVSMLDTGNFVLYDLSSEIIWQSFDSPTDTVLPSQQLSSCKRLVSGVSETNHSSDYCCWRENVTMDLDINGHLYLLNATRIVVKNITERVSVSRDGFHRATIDSDGIFRLYSLGSNKSHGPSSGHPLVINAVMFE
;
A
#
# COMPACT_ATOMS: atom_id res chain seq x y z
N MET A 1 -21.10 21.93 17.96
CA MET A 1 -20.79 21.78 19.39
C MET A 1 -21.54 22.87 20.11
N ASP A 2 -22.38 22.50 21.07
CA ASP A 2 -23.20 23.46 21.81
C ASP A 2 -22.36 24.07 22.93
N HIS A 3 -21.74 25.23 22.66
CA HIS A 3 -20.82 25.91 23.57
C HIS A 3 -21.45 26.32 24.91
N ALA A 4 -22.79 26.28 25.02
CA ALA A 4 -23.51 26.59 26.25
C ALA A 4 -23.41 25.47 27.31
N ALA A 5 -23.20 24.21 26.90
CA ALA A 5 -23.12 23.07 27.82
C ALA A 5 -21.74 22.94 28.52
N ASP A 6 -20.67 23.48 27.92
CA ASP A 6 -19.30 23.38 28.46
C ASP A 6 -19.02 24.37 29.61
N ALA A 7 -19.79 25.46 29.73
CA ALA A 7 -19.56 26.51 30.73
C ALA A 7 -19.75 26.06 32.20
N HIS A 8 -20.26 24.85 32.44
CA HIS A 8 -20.56 24.33 33.79
C HIS A 8 -19.89 22.99 34.12
N ARG A 9 -18.94 22.52 33.30
CA ARG A 9 -18.27 21.24 33.53
C ARG A 9 -17.15 21.38 34.57
N THR A 10 -17.48 21.16 35.85
CA THR A 10 -16.52 21.27 36.97
C THR A 10 -15.61 20.06 37.12
N ASP A 11 -15.97 18.90 36.56
CA ASP A 11 -15.14 17.69 36.55
C ASP A 11 -14.28 17.63 35.27
N LEU A 12 -13.16 18.37 35.27
CA LEU A 12 -12.22 18.40 34.16
C LEU A 12 -11.32 17.16 34.18
N MET A 13 -11.27 16.44 33.06
CA MET A 13 -10.35 15.32 32.85
C MET A 13 -9.12 15.84 32.09
N THR A 14 -8.06 16.19 32.84
CA THR A 14 -6.78 16.56 32.23
C THR A 14 -6.06 15.33 31.66
N ILE A 15 -5.16 15.53 30.70
CA ILE A 15 -4.33 14.42 30.18
C ILE A 15 -3.54 13.73 31.30
N THR A 16 -3.00 14.48 32.26
CA THR A 16 -2.27 13.92 33.40
C THR A 16 -3.18 13.01 34.23
N ARG A 17 -4.39 13.46 34.56
CA ARG A 17 -5.37 12.64 35.29
C ARG A 17 -5.80 11.42 34.48
N PHE A 18 -6.03 11.58 33.17
CA PHE A 18 -6.38 10.49 32.28
C PHE A 18 -5.29 9.40 32.27
N VAL A 19 -4.03 9.78 32.10
CA VAL A 19 -2.91 8.83 32.03
C VAL A 19 -2.69 8.13 33.37
N LEU A 20 -2.83 8.85 34.49
CA LEU A 20 -2.77 8.25 35.83
C LEU A 20 -3.93 7.26 36.09
N ASN A 21 -5.13 7.58 35.59
CA ASN A 21 -6.28 6.67 35.65
C ASN A 21 -6.08 5.43 34.77
N GLU A 22 -5.46 5.56 33.59
CA GLU A 22 -5.10 4.40 32.78
C GLU A 22 -4.00 3.58 33.44
N GLN A 23 -2.99 4.22 34.03
CA GLN A 23 -1.90 3.55 34.75
C GLN A 23 -2.44 2.68 35.90
N SER A 24 -3.41 3.17 36.67
CA SER A 24 -3.95 2.45 37.82
C SER A 24 -4.67 1.14 37.46
N LYS A 25 -5.02 0.95 36.17
CA LYS A 25 -5.58 -0.31 35.67
C LYS A 25 -4.53 -1.42 35.50
N TYR A 26 -3.24 -1.09 35.54
CA TYR A 26 -2.13 -2.01 35.34
C TYR A 26 -1.23 -2.03 36.59
N PRO A 27 -1.39 -3.00 37.51
CA PRO A 27 -0.64 -3.07 38.76
C PRO A 27 0.89 -3.12 38.59
N GLU A 28 1.37 -3.63 37.47
CA GLU A 28 2.78 -3.70 37.09
C GLU A 28 3.37 -2.35 36.64
N SER A 29 2.52 -1.37 36.35
CA SER A 29 2.94 -0.08 35.81
C SER A 29 3.51 0.84 36.89
N ARG A 30 4.80 1.15 36.77
CA ARG A 30 5.56 1.96 37.75
C ARG A 30 5.57 3.47 37.46
N GLY A 31 4.79 3.92 36.48
CA GLY A 31 4.71 5.34 36.09
C GLY A 31 5.79 5.83 35.13
N ASP A 32 6.73 4.98 34.72
CA ASP A 32 7.76 5.35 33.73
C ASP A 32 7.13 5.91 32.43
N PHE A 33 6.05 5.28 31.95
CA PHE A 33 5.33 5.73 30.77
C PHE A 33 4.70 7.11 30.96
N THR A 34 4.07 7.34 32.11
CA THR A 34 3.45 8.61 32.50
C THR A 34 4.48 9.75 32.49
N ILE A 35 5.69 9.48 32.95
CA ILE A 35 6.80 10.44 32.92
C ILE A 35 7.20 10.77 31.47
N VAL A 36 7.39 9.77 30.60
CA VAL A 36 7.71 10.00 29.18
C VAL A 36 6.63 10.86 28.52
N LEU A 37 5.37 10.49 28.68
CA LEU A 37 4.25 11.22 28.06
C LEU A 37 4.13 12.65 28.58
N SER A 38 4.41 12.89 29.87
CA SER A 38 4.43 14.25 30.44
C SER A 38 5.49 15.14 29.79
N HIS A 39 6.64 14.57 29.42
CA HIS A 39 7.71 15.30 28.72
C HIS A 39 7.38 15.55 27.25
N ILE A 40 6.67 14.62 26.59
CA ILE A 40 6.10 14.85 25.25
C ILE A 40 5.09 16.00 25.28
N VAL A 41 4.18 15.99 26.27
CA VAL A 41 3.18 17.05 26.47
C VAL A 41 3.86 18.41 26.69
N LEU A 42 4.94 18.45 27.47
CA LEU A 42 5.74 19.66 27.65
C LEU A 42 6.30 20.17 26.32
N GLY A 43 6.88 19.29 25.51
CA GLY A 43 7.36 19.61 24.16
C GLY A 43 6.25 20.20 23.28
N CYS A 44 5.07 19.57 23.26
CA CYS A 44 3.92 20.07 22.51
C CYS A 44 3.45 21.45 22.99
N LYS A 45 3.36 21.69 24.30
CA LYS A 45 3.01 23.01 24.87
C LYS A 45 4.04 24.07 24.47
N PHE A 46 5.33 23.72 24.49
CA PHE A 46 6.40 24.61 24.07
C PHE A 46 6.28 24.98 22.59
N VAL A 47 6.19 23.99 21.69
CA VAL A 47 6.09 24.23 20.25
C VAL A 47 4.85 25.03 19.91
N CYS A 48 3.69 24.71 20.51
CA CYS A 48 2.48 25.51 20.37
C CYS A 48 2.69 26.98 20.76
N SER A 49 3.42 27.24 21.86
CA SER A 49 3.73 28.61 22.25
C SER A 49 4.65 29.32 21.27
N SER A 50 5.63 28.63 20.68
CA SER A 50 6.57 29.20 19.71
C SER A 50 5.91 29.47 18.36
N VAL A 51 5.05 28.57 17.87
CA VAL A 51 4.23 28.77 16.66
C VAL A 51 3.38 30.04 16.80
N ASN A 52 2.72 30.21 17.95
CA ASN A 52 1.88 31.39 18.20
C ASN A 52 2.65 32.71 18.29
N LYS A 53 3.97 32.67 18.49
CA LYS A 53 4.85 33.85 18.51
C LYS A 53 5.36 34.24 17.11
N GLY A 54 5.08 33.43 16.08
CA GLY A 54 5.49 33.71 14.71
C GLY A 54 7.00 33.65 14.50
N GLU A 55 7.66 32.63 15.03
CA GLU A 55 9.09 32.40 14.77
C GLU A 55 9.33 31.94 13.32
N GLU A 56 10.51 32.26 12.77
CA GLU A 56 10.91 31.82 11.43
C GLU A 56 10.99 30.29 11.34
N GLN A 57 10.51 29.71 10.22
CA GLN A 57 10.43 28.27 9.99
C GLN A 57 11.69 27.51 10.43
N LYS A 58 12.85 27.81 9.82
CA LYS A 58 14.10 27.08 10.09
C LYS A 58 14.53 27.12 11.55
N LYS A 59 14.24 28.24 12.22
CA LYS A 59 14.56 28.40 13.64
C LYS A 59 13.63 27.53 14.48
N LEU A 60 12.37 27.42 14.10
CA LEU A 60 11.37 26.65 14.81
C LEU A 60 11.58 25.13 14.66
N ASP A 61 12.00 24.66 13.48
CA ASP A 61 12.40 23.25 13.26
C ASP A 61 13.53 22.85 14.24
N VAL A 62 14.64 23.60 14.24
CA VAL A 62 15.78 23.36 15.15
C VAL A 62 15.37 23.46 16.63
N LEU A 63 14.62 24.51 16.98
CA LEU A 63 14.20 24.74 18.36
C LEU A 63 13.26 23.65 18.88
N SER A 64 12.29 23.23 18.05
CA SER A 64 11.35 22.18 18.40
C SER A 64 12.09 20.85 18.62
N ASN A 65 13.02 20.49 17.73
CA ASN A 65 13.84 19.31 17.88
C ASN A 65 14.66 19.32 19.19
N GLU A 66 15.39 20.41 19.45
CA GLU A 66 16.20 20.53 20.66
C GLU A 66 15.38 20.38 21.95
N VAL A 67 14.18 20.97 21.99
CA VAL A 67 13.30 20.90 23.16
C VAL A 67 12.80 19.49 23.37
N PHE A 68 12.37 18.79 22.31
CA PHE A 68 11.95 17.40 22.42
C PHE A 68 13.08 16.49 22.90
N ILE A 69 14.27 16.60 22.33
CA ILE A 69 15.44 15.82 22.76
C ILE A 69 15.75 16.08 24.23
N LYS A 70 15.88 17.36 24.63
CA LYS A 70 16.22 17.73 26.01
C LYS A 70 15.17 17.25 27.01
N ALA A 71 13.88 17.40 26.69
CA ALA A 71 12.78 16.93 27.54
C ALA A 71 12.75 15.39 27.64
N LEU A 72 12.91 14.69 26.53
CA LEU A 72 12.88 13.23 26.52
C LEU A 72 14.08 12.61 27.22
N VAL A 73 15.28 13.18 27.07
CA VAL A 73 16.48 12.75 27.80
C VAL A 73 16.37 13.05 29.29
N SER A 74 15.90 14.26 29.66
CA SER A 74 15.75 14.64 31.08
C SER A 74 14.68 13.85 31.83
N SER A 75 13.73 13.24 31.10
CA SER A 75 12.75 12.32 31.68
C SER A 75 13.39 11.15 32.45
N GLY A 76 14.62 10.76 32.09
CA GLY A 76 15.30 9.60 32.66
C GLY A 76 14.68 8.25 32.27
N ARG A 77 13.73 8.24 31.32
CA ARG A 77 12.93 7.05 30.95
C ARG A 77 13.13 6.60 29.51
N THR A 78 13.84 7.36 28.69
CA THR A 78 14.09 7.05 27.28
C THR A 78 15.44 6.37 27.07
N ARG A 79 15.54 5.60 25.98
CA ARG A 79 16.69 4.76 25.65
C ARG A 79 17.31 5.16 24.32
N ILE A 80 16.48 5.27 23.29
CA ILE A 80 16.84 5.72 21.95
C ILE A 80 15.82 6.76 21.51
N LEU A 81 16.30 7.84 20.90
CA LEU A 81 15.46 8.82 20.23
C LEU A 81 15.78 8.82 18.73
N VAL A 82 14.75 8.96 17.89
CA VAL A 82 14.90 9.16 16.45
C VAL A 82 14.03 10.35 16.07
N SER A 83 14.67 11.40 15.55
CA SER A 83 14.01 12.60 15.05
C SER A 83 14.00 12.62 13.53
N GLU A 84 13.08 13.36 12.93
CA GLU A 84 13.16 13.70 11.50
C GLU A 84 14.37 14.60 11.19
N GLU A 85 14.75 15.44 12.16
CA GLU A 85 15.74 16.52 12.01
C GLU A 85 17.20 16.07 12.27
N ASP A 86 17.40 14.85 12.76
CA ASP A 86 18.73 14.29 13.05
C ASP A 86 19.04 13.12 12.12
N GLU A 87 20.23 13.09 11.52
CA GLU A 87 20.66 12.03 10.59
C GLU A 87 20.89 10.67 11.27
N ASP A 88 21.25 10.69 12.56
CA ASP A 88 21.59 9.52 13.36
C ASP A 88 20.63 9.38 14.56
N ALA A 89 20.41 8.13 14.97
CA ALA A 89 19.67 7.86 16.21
C ALA A 89 20.46 8.35 17.43
N ILE A 90 19.76 8.94 18.40
CA ILE A 90 20.35 9.45 19.64
C ILE A 90 20.27 8.36 20.70
N PHE A 91 21.41 7.81 21.08
CA PHE A 91 21.55 6.82 22.14
C PHE A 91 21.69 7.52 23.50
N VAL A 92 20.75 7.28 24.41
CA VAL A 92 20.75 7.92 25.74
C VAL A 92 21.84 7.32 26.62
N GLU A 93 22.62 8.21 27.25
CA GLU A 93 23.69 7.87 28.18
C GLU A 93 23.20 6.94 29.31
N PRO A 94 23.98 5.93 29.73
CA PRO A 94 23.56 4.95 30.74
C PRO A 94 22.97 5.55 32.04
N SER A 95 23.48 6.71 32.49
CA SER A 95 23.03 7.38 33.72
C SER A 95 21.64 8.01 33.64
N LYS A 96 21.11 8.23 32.42
CA LYS A 96 19.80 8.84 32.14
C LYS A 96 18.87 7.88 31.37
N ARG A 97 19.31 6.64 31.18
CA ARG A 97 18.69 5.67 30.29
C ARG A 97 17.49 5.01 30.98
N GLY A 98 16.38 4.90 30.24
CA GLY A 98 15.26 4.05 30.60
C GLY A 98 14.98 2.95 29.58
N ARG A 99 13.70 2.61 29.41
CA ARG A 99 13.23 1.47 28.62
C ARG A 99 12.46 1.85 27.36
N TYR A 100 12.18 3.13 27.14
CA TYR A 100 11.36 3.56 26.01
C TYR A 100 12.20 4.09 24.86
N CYS A 101 11.89 3.70 23.64
CA CYS A 101 12.38 4.36 22.43
C CYS A 101 11.30 5.28 21.90
N VAL A 102 11.67 6.51 21.53
CA VAL A 102 10.71 7.52 21.01
C VAL A 102 11.15 7.95 19.62
N VAL A 103 10.26 7.76 18.64
CA VAL A 103 10.41 8.23 17.27
C VAL A 103 9.50 9.44 17.11
N PHE A 104 9.97 10.55 16.55
CA PHE A 104 9.14 11.74 16.43
C PHE A 104 9.50 12.61 15.23
N ASP A 105 8.47 13.29 14.71
CA ASP A 105 8.59 14.45 13.84
C ASP A 105 8.27 15.67 14.71
N PRO A 106 9.26 16.52 15.05
CA PRO A 106 9.03 17.63 15.96
C PRO A 106 8.10 18.68 15.33
N LEU A 107 8.07 18.81 14.00
CA LEU A 107 7.29 19.84 13.29
C LEU A 107 6.83 19.40 11.88
N ASP A 108 5.82 18.54 11.81
CA ASP A 108 5.15 18.15 10.56
C ASP A 108 4.50 19.36 9.89
N GLY A 109 4.72 19.45 8.57
CA GLY A 109 4.13 20.48 7.73
C GLY A 109 4.80 21.84 7.88
N SER A 110 6.04 21.90 8.38
CA SER A 110 6.81 23.14 8.59
C SER A 110 6.85 24.06 7.36
N SER A 111 6.79 23.51 6.15
CA SER A 111 6.67 24.29 4.90
C SER A 111 5.44 25.19 4.82
N ASN A 112 4.44 24.98 5.68
CA ASN A 112 3.21 25.78 5.71
C ASN A 112 3.15 26.79 6.88
N ILE A 113 4.26 26.97 7.61
CA ILE A 113 4.33 27.94 8.72
C ILE A 113 4.09 29.36 8.22
N ASP A 114 4.78 29.77 7.16
CA ASP A 114 4.73 31.14 6.64
C ASP A 114 3.33 31.54 6.11
N CYS A 115 2.51 30.55 5.70
CA CYS A 115 1.15 30.79 5.22
C CYS A 115 0.07 30.59 6.29
N GLY A 116 0.45 30.35 7.55
CA GLY A 116 -0.47 30.28 8.70
C GLY A 116 -1.41 29.07 8.66
N VAL A 117 -1.00 27.98 7.99
CA VAL A 117 -1.77 26.73 7.93
C VAL A 117 -1.46 25.87 9.15
N SER A 118 -2.37 24.96 9.49
CA SER A 118 -2.16 24.02 10.59
C SER A 118 -0.96 23.11 10.33
N ILE A 119 -0.14 22.95 11.35
CA ILE A 119 1.05 22.11 11.43
C ILE A 119 0.96 21.20 12.66
N GLY A 120 1.95 20.37 12.95
CA GLY A 120 1.90 19.55 14.15
C GLY A 120 3.20 18.87 14.55
N THR A 121 3.14 18.06 15.60
CA THR A 121 4.22 17.15 16.03
C THR A 121 3.65 15.74 15.99
N ILE A 122 4.43 14.76 15.54
CA ILE A 122 4.04 13.35 15.50
C ILE A 122 4.99 12.55 16.38
N PHE A 123 4.50 11.55 17.12
CA PHE A 123 5.37 10.68 17.92
C PHE A 123 4.85 9.24 18.00
N GLY A 124 5.79 8.30 18.04
CA GLY A 124 5.58 6.88 18.33
C GLY A 124 6.48 6.44 19.48
N ILE A 125 6.01 5.48 20.27
CA ILE A 125 6.71 4.99 21.46
C ILE A 125 6.82 3.46 21.39
N TYR A 126 8.04 2.96 21.48
CA TYR A 126 8.35 1.54 21.67
C TYR A 126 8.87 1.29 23.07
N MET A 127 8.79 0.03 23.52
CA MET A 127 9.33 -0.41 24.80
C MET A 127 10.32 -1.54 24.57
N VAL A 128 11.55 -1.37 25.07
CA VAL A 128 12.57 -2.42 25.11
C VAL A 128 12.29 -3.31 26.32
N LYS A 129 12.11 -4.62 26.08
CA LYS A 129 11.74 -5.59 27.12
C LYS A 129 12.95 -6.18 27.84
N ASP A 130 14.03 -6.40 27.10
CA ASP A 130 15.23 -7.06 27.59
C ASP A 130 16.32 -6.04 27.97
N ASP A 131 17.16 -6.39 28.94
CA ASP A 131 18.26 -5.53 29.35
C ASP A 131 19.54 -5.87 28.57
N HIS A 132 19.83 -5.08 27.55
CA HIS A 132 21.03 -5.18 26.71
C HIS A 132 21.47 -3.80 26.24
N GLU A 133 22.72 -3.60 25.80
CA GLU A 133 23.11 -2.29 25.24
C GLU A 133 22.22 -1.91 24.05
N PRO A 134 21.79 -0.63 23.95
CA PRO A 134 20.84 -0.20 22.95
C PRO A 134 21.40 -0.35 21.54
N THR A 135 20.59 -0.85 20.63
CA THR A 135 20.94 -1.03 19.22
C THR A 135 19.86 -0.44 18.32
N LEU A 136 20.15 -0.21 17.04
CA LEU A 136 19.12 0.27 16.11
C LEU A 136 17.94 -0.69 15.97
N ASP A 137 18.14 -1.99 16.21
CA ASP A 137 17.07 -2.99 16.14
C ASP A 137 15.97 -2.76 17.19
N ASP A 138 16.29 -2.05 18.29
CA ASP A 138 15.31 -1.64 19.30
C ASP A 138 14.27 -0.65 18.77
N VAL A 139 14.57 0.05 17.67
CA VAL A 139 13.66 1.02 17.04
C VAL A 139 13.25 0.61 15.62
N LEU A 140 14.05 -0.21 14.93
CA LEU A 140 13.73 -0.78 13.62
C LEU A 140 12.74 -1.97 13.74
N GLN A 141 11.63 -1.72 14.44
CA GLN A 141 10.57 -2.68 14.68
C GLN A 141 9.33 -2.34 13.83
N PRO A 142 8.48 -3.34 13.51
CA PRO A 142 7.22 -3.06 12.84
C PRO A 142 6.30 -2.22 13.73
N GLY A 143 5.57 -1.28 13.13
CA GLY A 143 4.72 -0.31 13.84
C GLY A 143 3.69 -0.94 14.79
N LYS A 144 3.28 -2.19 14.57
CA LYS A 144 2.40 -2.93 15.49
C LYS A 144 3.00 -3.17 16.89
N GLN A 145 4.32 -3.02 17.05
CA GLN A 145 5.01 -3.16 18.34
C GLN A 145 5.04 -1.87 19.17
N MET A 146 4.53 -0.75 18.63
CA MET A 146 4.40 0.48 19.41
C MET A 146 3.46 0.25 20.59
N VAL A 147 3.86 0.74 21.76
CA VAL A 147 3.04 0.73 22.97
C VAL A 147 2.11 1.94 23.02
N ALA A 148 2.49 3.03 22.35
CA ALA A 148 1.66 4.21 22.20
C ALA A 148 2.09 5.02 20.97
N ALA A 149 1.16 5.81 20.45
CA ALA A 149 1.42 6.79 19.40
C ALA A 149 0.48 7.98 19.56
N GLY A 150 0.88 9.12 19.00
CA GLY A 150 0.07 10.32 19.05
C GLY A 150 0.59 11.40 18.11
N TYR A 151 -0.18 12.49 18.04
CA TYR A 151 0.24 13.72 17.43
C TYR A 151 -0.35 14.91 18.18
N CYS A 152 0.32 16.06 18.09
CA CYS A 152 -0.23 17.34 18.51
C CYS A 152 -0.41 18.23 17.28
N MET A 153 -1.64 18.67 17.03
CA MET A 153 -1.97 19.60 15.95
C MET A 153 -1.99 21.03 16.48
N TYR A 154 -1.23 21.91 15.84
CA TYR A 154 -1.20 23.35 16.10
C TYR A 154 -2.05 24.06 15.04
N GLY A 155 -3.37 24.02 15.22
CA GLY A 155 -4.35 24.65 14.32
C GLY A 155 -5.05 25.84 14.97
N SER A 156 -6.35 26.00 14.67
CA SER A 156 -7.21 26.99 15.35
C SER A 156 -7.28 26.78 16.87
N SER A 157 -7.10 25.54 17.29
CA SER A 157 -6.82 25.16 18.68
C SER A 157 -5.69 24.14 18.68
N CYS A 158 -4.95 24.07 19.79
CA CYS A 158 -3.91 23.07 19.96
C CYS A 158 -4.54 21.78 20.49
N THR A 159 -4.48 20.70 19.71
CA THR A 159 -5.14 19.43 20.01
C THR A 159 -4.14 18.29 20.00
N LEU A 160 -4.03 17.57 21.12
CA LEU A 160 -3.23 16.37 21.28
C LEU A 160 -4.13 15.13 21.13
N VAL A 161 -3.79 14.25 20.19
CA VAL A 161 -4.46 12.96 20.00
C VAL A 161 -3.51 11.85 20.39
N LEU A 162 -3.99 10.91 21.20
CA LEU A 162 -3.18 9.86 21.81
C LEU A 162 -3.91 8.52 21.78
N SER A 163 -3.14 7.45 21.52
CA SER A 163 -3.52 6.08 21.83
C SER A 163 -2.40 5.39 22.61
N THR A 164 -2.77 4.66 23.67
CA THR A 164 -1.88 3.78 24.45
C THR A 164 -2.19 2.30 24.17
N GLY A 165 -2.77 2.01 22.99
CA GLY A 165 -3.13 0.65 22.57
C GLY A 165 -4.61 0.30 22.69
N ASN A 166 -5.38 1.01 23.53
CA ASN A 166 -6.81 0.81 23.72
C ASN A 166 -7.59 2.11 23.44
N GLY A 167 -8.21 2.18 22.26
CA GLY A 167 -8.94 3.37 21.82
C GLY A 167 -8.04 4.56 21.48
N VAL A 168 -8.67 5.66 21.08
CA VAL A 168 -8.01 6.91 20.69
C VAL A 168 -8.71 8.06 21.39
N ASN A 169 -7.96 8.97 22.00
CA ASN A 169 -8.54 10.08 22.75
C ASN A 169 -7.91 11.40 22.30
N GLY A 170 -8.74 12.44 22.16
CA GLY A 170 -8.32 13.79 21.80
C GLY A 170 -8.49 14.76 22.96
N PHE A 171 -7.47 15.56 23.19
CA PHE A 171 -7.39 16.56 24.24
C PHE A 171 -7.11 17.93 23.62
N THR A 172 -7.82 18.96 24.05
CA THR A 172 -7.61 20.34 23.59
C THR A 172 -6.89 21.13 24.69
N LEU A 173 -5.85 21.88 24.31
CA LEU A 173 -5.12 22.75 25.22
C LEU A 173 -6.01 23.95 25.59
N ASP A 174 -6.27 24.12 26.89
CA ASP A 174 -6.77 25.37 27.46
C ASP A 174 -5.56 26.27 27.75
N PRO A 175 -5.37 27.39 27.01
CA PRO A 175 -4.22 28.27 27.20
C PRO A 175 -4.25 29.03 28.54
N SER A 176 -5.42 29.23 29.14
CA SER A 176 -5.57 29.92 30.43
C SER A 176 -5.16 29.04 31.60
N LEU A 177 -5.47 27.74 31.51
CA LEU A 177 -5.03 26.74 32.50
C LEU A 177 -3.64 26.17 32.20
N GLY A 178 -3.20 26.26 30.95
CA GLY A 178 -1.98 25.61 30.46
C GLY A 178 -2.10 24.09 30.46
N GLU A 179 -3.32 23.52 30.34
CA GLU A 179 -3.57 22.08 30.43
C GLU A 179 -4.35 21.51 29.25
N PHE A 180 -4.01 20.30 28.86
CA PHE A 180 -4.77 19.54 27.86
C PHE A 180 -5.97 18.87 28.54
N ILE A 181 -7.17 19.26 28.12
CA ILE A 181 -8.45 18.76 28.65
C ILE A 181 -9.05 17.78 27.64
N LEU A 182 -9.56 16.64 28.13
CA LEU A 182 -10.22 15.63 27.29
C LEU A 182 -11.48 16.22 26.66
N THR A 183 -11.47 16.38 25.35
CA THR A 183 -12.59 16.93 24.55
C THR A 183 -13.20 15.89 23.62
N HIS A 184 -12.45 14.86 23.24
CA HIS A 184 -12.87 13.82 22.31
C HIS A 184 -12.53 12.43 22.86
N PRO A 185 -13.36 11.88 23.77
CA PRO A 185 -13.17 10.52 24.30
C PRO A 185 -13.50 9.45 23.24
N ASP A 186 -12.71 8.37 23.23
CA ASP A 186 -12.91 7.16 22.39
C ASP A 186 -13.29 7.46 20.92
N ILE A 187 -12.44 8.22 20.24
CA ILE A 187 -12.62 8.58 18.84
C ILE A 187 -12.74 7.31 17.98
N LYS A 188 -13.84 7.22 17.22
CA LYS A 188 -14.06 6.22 16.17
C LYS A 188 -14.12 6.90 14.83
N ILE A 189 -13.35 6.39 13.87
CA ILE A 189 -13.43 6.85 12.49
C ILE A 189 -14.70 6.28 11.84
N PRO A 190 -15.44 7.07 11.03
CA PRO A 190 -16.54 6.54 10.25
C PRO A 190 -16.09 5.39 9.32
N GLU A 191 -16.91 4.34 9.18
CA GLU A 191 -16.59 3.19 8.32
C GLU A 191 -16.38 3.57 6.85
N LYS A 192 -17.13 4.59 6.38
CA LYS A 192 -17.05 5.15 5.03
C LYS A 192 -17.17 6.67 5.05
N GLY A 193 -16.30 7.36 4.32
CA GLY A 193 -16.28 8.82 4.29
C GLY A 193 -16.67 9.46 2.97
N LYS A 194 -16.91 10.77 3.04
CA LYS A 194 -17.29 11.62 1.90
C LYS A 194 -16.14 12.49 1.39
N ILE A 195 -14.92 12.28 1.90
CA ILE A 195 -13.75 13.10 1.63
C ILE A 195 -12.62 12.22 1.11
N TYR A 196 -11.88 12.72 0.13
CA TYR A 196 -10.58 12.16 -0.22
C TYR A 196 -9.52 13.27 -0.15
N SER A 197 -8.33 12.90 0.29
CA SER A 197 -7.22 13.81 0.53
C SER A 197 -5.96 13.28 -0.12
N VAL A 198 -5.51 13.97 -1.17
CA VAL A 198 -4.34 13.63 -1.96
C VAL A 198 -3.84 14.86 -2.72
N ASN A 199 -2.53 14.95 -2.96
CA ASN A 199 -1.96 15.99 -3.82
C ASN A 199 -2.17 15.67 -5.31
N GLU A 200 -3.27 16.15 -5.87
CA GLU A 200 -3.62 15.97 -7.29
C GLU A 200 -2.62 16.56 -8.28
N GLY A 201 -1.71 17.45 -7.87
CA GLY A 201 -0.61 17.94 -8.71
C GLY A 201 0.33 16.82 -9.17
N ASN A 202 0.33 15.66 -8.50
CA ASN A 202 1.10 14.49 -8.87
C ASN A 202 0.35 13.50 -9.78
N ALA A 203 -0.87 13.81 -10.22
CA ALA A 203 -1.75 12.89 -10.95
C ALA A 203 -1.08 12.19 -12.15
N LYS A 204 -0.25 12.93 -12.91
CA LYS A 204 0.49 12.40 -14.06
C LYS A 204 1.52 11.31 -13.73
N ASN A 205 1.91 11.21 -12.46
CA ASN A 205 2.96 10.31 -11.97
C ASN A 205 2.42 9.10 -11.20
N TRP A 206 1.11 9.06 -10.92
CA TRP A 206 0.49 7.97 -10.17
C TRP A 206 0.43 6.69 -10.98
N ASP A 207 0.32 5.57 -10.26
CA ASP A 207 -0.07 4.30 -10.86
C ASP A 207 -1.55 4.29 -11.28
N ALA A 208 -1.90 3.37 -12.19
CA ALA A 208 -3.24 3.27 -12.73
C ALA A 208 -4.31 2.99 -11.66
N PRO A 209 -4.10 2.11 -10.66
CA PRO A 209 -5.07 1.89 -9.58
C PRO A 209 -5.39 3.15 -8.78
N THR A 210 -4.37 3.94 -8.44
CA THR A 210 -4.53 5.19 -7.68
C THR A 210 -5.31 6.20 -8.51
N ALA A 211 -4.93 6.40 -9.78
CA ALA A 211 -5.65 7.30 -10.68
C ALA A 211 -7.13 6.89 -10.83
N LYS A 212 -7.40 5.60 -10.97
CA LYS A 212 -8.75 5.03 -11.08
C LYS A 212 -9.59 5.23 -9.81
N TYR A 213 -8.99 5.09 -8.63
CA TYR A 213 -9.70 5.39 -7.38
C TYR A 213 -10.11 6.87 -7.29
N ILE A 214 -9.20 7.78 -7.65
CA ILE A 214 -9.49 9.22 -7.65
C ILE A 214 -10.55 9.58 -8.70
N GLU A 215 -10.52 8.97 -9.88
CA GLU A 215 -11.58 9.11 -10.88
C GLU A 215 -12.93 8.64 -10.32
N LYS A 216 -12.98 7.48 -9.65
CA LYS A 216 -14.19 6.96 -9.00
C LYS A 216 -14.72 7.92 -7.92
N CYS A 217 -13.83 8.56 -7.15
CA CYS A 217 -14.22 9.55 -6.14
C CYS A 217 -14.92 10.77 -6.77
N LYS A 218 -14.47 11.21 -7.95
CA LYS A 218 -15.01 12.38 -8.66
C LYS A 218 -16.27 12.06 -9.46
N PHE A 219 -16.27 10.91 -10.13
CA PHE A 219 -17.29 10.50 -11.09
C PHE A 219 -17.81 9.09 -10.75
N PRO A 220 -18.49 8.93 -9.60
CA PRO A 220 -19.06 7.64 -9.22
C PRO A 220 -20.08 7.16 -10.24
N LYS A 221 -20.04 5.86 -10.58
CA LYS A 221 -20.94 5.21 -11.56
C LYS A 221 -22.07 4.41 -10.92
N ASP A 222 -22.00 4.20 -9.61
CA ASP A 222 -22.96 3.44 -8.81
C ASP A 222 -24.11 4.30 -8.26
N GLY A 223 -24.20 5.56 -8.67
CA GLY A 223 -25.20 6.52 -8.20
C GLY A 223 -24.89 7.14 -6.83
N SER A 224 -23.76 6.80 -6.20
CA SER A 224 -23.30 7.48 -4.99
C SER A 224 -22.90 8.93 -5.28
N PRO A 225 -22.96 9.85 -4.30
CA PRO A 225 -22.49 11.21 -4.49
C PRO A 225 -20.96 11.25 -4.63
N SER A 226 -20.45 12.23 -5.37
CA SER A 226 -19.01 12.46 -5.47
C SER A 226 -18.42 12.81 -4.09
N LYS A 227 -17.18 12.38 -3.87
CA LYS A 227 -16.43 12.75 -2.67
C LYS A 227 -15.80 14.13 -2.82
N SER A 228 -15.74 14.88 -1.73
CA SER A 228 -15.08 16.18 -1.67
C SER A 228 -13.57 16.03 -1.57
N LEU A 229 -12.83 16.77 -2.41
CA LEU A 229 -11.38 16.93 -2.23
C LEU A 229 -11.10 17.86 -1.05
N ARG A 230 -10.24 17.43 -0.13
CA ARG A 230 -9.61 18.28 0.88
C ARG A 230 -8.14 17.90 1.01
N TYR A 231 -7.23 18.84 0.77
CA TYR A 231 -5.80 18.61 0.92
C TYR A 231 -5.19 19.88 1.52
N ILE A 232 -4.86 19.81 2.81
CA ILE A 232 -4.30 20.93 3.57
C ILE A 232 -2.81 21.04 3.27
N GLY A 233 -2.12 19.91 3.12
CA GLY A 233 -0.68 19.89 2.87
C GLY A 233 0.19 19.78 4.12
N SER A 234 -0.42 19.53 5.28
CA SER A 234 0.22 19.00 6.49
C SER A 234 -0.41 17.64 6.79
N MET A 235 0.41 16.62 7.04
CA MET A 235 -0.07 15.27 7.30
C MET A 235 -0.94 15.26 8.56
N VAL A 236 -0.50 15.90 9.63
CA VAL A 236 -1.25 15.98 10.89
C VAL A 236 -2.65 16.55 10.67
N ALA A 237 -2.77 17.66 9.94
CA ALA A 237 -4.06 18.31 9.71
C ALA A 237 -4.99 17.48 8.82
N ASP A 238 -4.46 16.88 7.74
CA ASP A 238 -5.25 16.04 6.85
C ASP A 238 -5.70 14.73 7.52
N VAL A 239 -4.82 14.11 8.33
CA VAL A 239 -5.14 12.89 9.09
C VAL A 239 -6.10 13.19 10.24
N HIS A 240 -5.95 14.31 10.96
CA HIS A 240 -6.89 14.70 12.02
C HIS A 240 -8.31 14.84 11.50
N ARG A 241 -8.48 15.54 10.35
CA ARG A 241 -9.78 15.62 9.68
C ARG A 241 -10.29 14.24 9.26
N THR A 242 -9.43 13.41 8.69
CA THR A 242 -9.79 12.05 8.25
C THR A 242 -10.26 11.19 9.43
N LEU A 243 -9.60 11.31 10.57
CA LEU A 243 -9.93 10.59 11.80
C LEU A 243 -11.33 10.97 12.32
N LEU A 244 -11.70 12.25 12.28
CA LEU A 244 -12.99 12.72 12.80
C LEU A 244 -14.14 12.63 11.78
N TYR A 245 -13.89 12.91 10.51
CA TYR A 245 -14.93 13.01 9.48
C TYR A 245 -14.99 11.80 8.54
N GLY A 246 -14.05 10.88 8.68
CA GLY A 246 -13.88 9.76 7.76
C GLY A 246 -13.36 10.19 6.39
N GLY A 247 -13.15 9.21 5.54
CA GLY A 247 -12.65 9.37 4.19
C GLY A 247 -11.25 8.80 4.06
N THR A 248 -10.49 9.28 3.08
CA THR A 248 -9.13 8.79 2.85
C THR A 248 -8.11 9.92 2.86
N PHE A 249 -6.96 9.66 3.47
CA PHE A 249 -5.71 10.36 3.22
C PHE A 249 -4.76 9.44 2.45
N MET A 250 -4.17 9.99 1.40
CA MET A 250 -3.34 9.24 0.46
C MET A 250 -2.07 10.02 0.15
N TYR A 251 -0.93 9.37 0.35
CA TYR A 251 0.37 9.78 -0.16
C TYR A 251 0.96 8.59 -0.95
N PRO A 252 0.45 8.34 -2.17
CA PRO A 252 0.85 7.19 -2.96
C PRO A 252 2.32 7.28 -3.41
N ALA A 253 2.89 6.14 -3.79
CA ALA A 253 4.12 6.13 -4.57
C ALA A 253 3.86 6.77 -5.94
N ASP A 254 4.89 7.40 -6.49
CA ASP A 254 4.82 7.97 -7.83
C ASP A 254 6.13 7.76 -8.59
N LYS A 255 6.15 8.07 -9.88
CA LYS A 255 7.35 7.92 -10.74
C LYS A 255 8.59 8.64 -10.21
N LYS A 256 8.44 9.73 -9.45
CA LYS A 256 9.58 10.48 -8.87
C LYS A 256 9.98 9.95 -7.50
N SER A 257 9.03 9.42 -6.74
CA SER A 257 9.17 8.91 -5.38
C SER A 257 8.58 7.50 -5.32
N PRO A 258 9.27 6.49 -5.89
CA PRO A 258 8.73 5.13 -6.00
C PRO A 258 8.52 4.44 -4.65
N ASN A 259 9.26 4.88 -3.62
CA ASN A 259 9.11 4.42 -2.23
C ASN A 259 8.26 5.40 -1.38
N GLY A 260 7.48 6.28 -2.02
CA GLY A 260 6.75 7.34 -1.32
C GLY A 260 7.67 8.44 -0.77
N LYS A 261 7.07 9.36 0.00
CA LYS A 261 7.79 10.52 0.57
C LYS A 261 7.80 10.57 2.09
N LEU A 262 6.75 10.06 2.73
CA LEU A 262 6.60 10.08 4.18
C LEU A 262 7.50 9.02 4.80
N ARG A 263 8.05 9.30 5.98
CA ARG A 263 8.98 8.43 6.69
C ARG A 263 8.23 7.45 7.57
N VAL A 264 8.73 6.23 7.57
CA VAL A 264 8.08 5.07 8.16
C VAL A 264 7.91 5.22 9.67
N LEU A 265 9.01 5.52 10.37
CA LEU A 265 9.05 5.45 11.84
C LEU A 265 8.23 6.53 12.52
N TYR A 266 8.30 7.77 12.04
CA TYR A 266 7.76 8.93 12.75
C TYR A 266 6.62 9.66 12.04
N GLU A 267 6.24 9.24 10.82
CA GLU A 267 5.03 9.76 10.14
C GLU A 267 4.02 8.63 9.89
N VAL A 268 4.41 7.60 9.12
CA VAL A 268 3.50 6.54 8.67
C VAL A 268 3.02 5.67 9.83
N PHE A 269 3.92 5.16 10.67
CA PHE A 269 3.55 4.27 11.76
C PHE A 269 2.67 4.93 12.81
N PRO A 270 3.00 6.10 13.40
CA PRO A 270 2.17 6.71 14.43
C PRO A 270 0.75 7.01 13.94
N MET A 271 0.62 7.54 12.72
CA MET A 271 -0.68 7.86 12.13
C MET A 271 -1.49 6.60 11.81
N SER A 272 -0.84 5.57 11.28
CA SER A 272 -1.48 4.28 11.02
C SER A 272 -1.98 3.61 12.30
N PHE A 273 -1.20 3.69 13.39
CA PHE A 273 -1.57 3.14 14.69
C PHE A 273 -2.83 3.81 15.22
N LEU A 274 -2.91 5.14 15.19
CA LEU A 274 -4.10 5.88 15.61
C LEU A 274 -5.32 5.51 14.77
N ILE A 275 -5.17 5.45 13.45
CA ILE A 275 -6.28 5.16 12.54
C ILE A 275 -6.84 3.75 12.77
N GLU A 276 -5.97 2.74 12.90
CA GLU A 276 -6.42 1.38 13.19
C GLU A 276 -7.06 1.25 14.58
N LYS A 277 -6.53 1.96 15.60
CA LYS A 277 -7.13 1.97 16.95
C LYS A 277 -8.48 2.70 17.00
N ALA A 278 -8.75 3.57 16.04
CA ALA A 278 -10.04 4.22 15.84
C ALA A 278 -11.03 3.38 15.00
N GLY A 279 -10.63 2.21 14.47
CA GLY A 279 -11.46 1.33 13.64
C GLY A 279 -11.27 1.50 12.13
N GLY A 280 -10.29 2.28 11.70
CA GLY A 280 -9.94 2.46 10.29
C GLY A 280 -8.90 1.46 9.81
N GLN A 281 -8.29 1.76 8.66
CA GLN A 281 -7.20 0.97 8.11
C GLN A 281 -6.06 1.83 7.57
N ALA A 282 -4.87 1.25 7.52
CA ALA A 282 -3.70 1.83 6.87
C ALA A 282 -2.94 0.80 6.02
N PHE A 283 -2.57 1.20 4.82
CA PHE A 283 -2.03 0.33 3.77
C PHE A 283 -0.90 1.04 3.02
N THR A 284 0.17 0.32 2.67
CA THR A 284 1.32 0.88 1.92
C THR A 284 1.15 0.79 0.40
N GLY A 285 -0.02 0.37 -0.10
CA GLY A 285 -0.14 -0.01 -1.50
C GLY A 285 0.32 -1.45 -1.79
N LYS A 286 0.99 -2.12 -0.84
CA LYS A 286 1.42 -3.53 -0.94
C LYS A 286 0.98 -4.37 0.25
N GLN A 287 1.12 -3.85 1.47
CA GLN A 287 0.80 -4.57 2.71
C GLN A 287 0.22 -3.62 3.76
N ARG A 288 -0.30 -4.17 4.86
CA ARG A 288 -0.72 -3.37 6.02
C ARG A 288 0.44 -2.54 6.54
N ALA A 289 0.19 -1.26 6.82
CA ALA A 289 1.25 -0.31 7.18
C ALA A 289 2.02 -0.73 8.44
N LEU A 290 1.34 -1.18 9.49
CA LEU A 290 1.96 -1.56 10.76
C LEU A 290 2.72 -2.90 10.73
N ASP A 291 2.61 -3.68 9.64
CA ASP A 291 3.34 -4.93 9.46
C ASP A 291 4.66 -4.76 8.69
N LEU A 292 4.90 -3.58 8.11
CA LEU A 292 6.18 -3.24 7.49
C LEU A 292 7.31 -3.31 8.53
N VAL A 293 8.41 -3.97 8.19
CA VAL A 293 9.64 -4.00 9.01
C VAL A 293 10.64 -3.03 8.38
N PRO A 294 10.95 -1.89 9.03
CA PRO A 294 11.89 -0.92 8.49
C PRO A 294 13.34 -1.45 8.56
N THR A 295 14.13 -1.08 7.57
CA THR A 295 15.56 -1.40 7.49
C THR A 295 16.46 -0.21 7.80
N LYS A 296 15.89 1.01 7.76
CA LYS A 296 16.58 2.27 8.03
C LYS A 296 15.68 3.23 8.81
N ILE A 297 16.29 4.07 9.64
CA ILE A 297 15.55 5.02 10.49
C ILE A 297 14.78 6.09 9.69
N HIS A 298 15.31 6.48 8.53
CA HIS A 298 14.65 7.43 7.59
C HIS A 298 14.06 6.72 6.36
N GLU A 299 13.67 5.44 6.48
CA GLU A 299 13.00 4.72 5.40
C GLU A 299 11.68 5.43 5.05
N ARG A 300 11.37 5.51 3.75
CA ARG A 300 10.14 6.12 3.24
C ARG A 300 9.15 5.06 2.81
N SER A 301 7.86 5.38 2.93
CA SER A 301 6.79 4.53 2.43
C SER A 301 5.66 5.34 1.82
N PRO A 302 5.02 4.84 0.75
CA PRO A 302 3.67 5.28 0.40
C PRO A 302 2.68 4.92 1.51
N VAL A 303 1.60 5.70 1.63
CA VAL A 303 0.54 5.40 2.60
C VAL A 303 -0.85 5.74 2.05
N PHE A 304 -1.80 4.89 2.38
CA PHE A 304 -3.23 5.07 2.19
C PHE A 304 -3.88 4.74 3.53
N LEU A 305 -4.52 5.71 4.18
CA LEU A 305 -5.14 5.51 5.49
C LEU A 305 -6.48 6.24 5.61
N GLY A 306 -7.36 5.71 6.45
CA GLY A 306 -8.65 6.32 6.73
C GLY A 306 -9.76 5.30 7.01
N SER A 307 -10.97 5.65 6.58
CA SER A 307 -12.19 4.86 6.71
C SER A 307 -12.02 3.45 6.13
N TYR A 308 -12.47 2.43 6.86
CA TYR A 308 -12.26 1.02 6.52
C TYR A 308 -12.69 0.69 5.09
N ASP A 309 -13.94 0.98 4.74
CA ASP A 309 -14.51 0.64 3.43
C ASP A 309 -13.77 1.34 2.28
N ASP A 310 -13.34 2.57 2.52
CA ASP A 310 -12.65 3.36 1.50
C ASP A 310 -11.25 2.80 1.22
N ILE A 311 -10.56 2.30 2.24
CA ILE A 311 -9.25 1.65 2.07
C ILE A 311 -9.40 0.26 1.43
N GLU A 312 -10.46 -0.49 1.73
CA GLU A 312 -10.75 -1.75 1.05
C GLU A 312 -11.03 -1.56 -0.45
N GLU A 313 -11.73 -0.49 -0.83
CA GLU A 313 -11.92 -0.14 -2.25
C GLU A 313 -10.57 0.13 -2.96
N ILE A 314 -9.63 0.82 -2.30
CA ILE A 314 -8.29 1.06 -2.85
C ILE A 314 -7.49 -0.24 -2.97
N LYS A 315 -7.53 -1.09 -1.94
CA LYS A 315 -6.85 -2.40 -1.96
C LYS A 315 -7.36 -3.25 -3.11
N ALA A 316 -8.67 -3.36 -3.28
CA ALA A 316 -9.27 -4.11 -4.38
C ALA A 316 -8.72 -3.64 -5.74
N LEU A 317 -8.70 -2.33 -6.00
CA LEU A 317 -8.16 -1.79 -7.26
C LEU A 317 -6.67 -2.12 -7.47
N LYS A 318 -5.90 -2.24 -6.40
CA LYS A 318 -4.47 -2.60 -6.45
C LYS A 318 -4.24 -4.10 -6.60
N THR A 319 -5.11 -4.94 -6.06
CA THR A 319 -5.07 -6.40 -6.25
C THR A 319 -5.49 -6.82 -7.66
N PHE A 320 -6.52 -6.19 -8.23
CA PHE A 320 -6.99 -6.50 -9.59
C PHE A 320 -6.11 -5.95 -10.72
N ALA A 321 -5.02 -5.25 -10.38
CA ALA A 321 -4.03 -4.74 -11.34
C ALA A 321 -2.89 -5.74 -11.60
N SER A 322 -3.16 -7.03 -11.43
CA SER A 322 -2.32 -8.12 -11.93
C SER A 322 -1.88 -7.84 -13.37
N PRO A 323 -0.57 -7.84 -13.67
CA PRO A 323 -0.08 -7.66 -15.02
C PRO A 323 -0.70 -8.71 -15.93
N VAL A 324 -1.19 -8.26 -17.08
CA VAL A 324 -1.63 -9.13 -18.16
C VAL A 324 -0.68 -8.94 -19.31
N SER A 325 -0.10 -10.01 -19.82
CA SER A 325 0.83 -9.95 -20.94
C SER A 325 0.44 -10.91 -22.04
N MET A 326 0.58 -10.44 -23.27
CA MET A 326 0.64 -11.27 -24.45
C MET A 326 2.11 -11.64 -24.66
N LEU A 327 2.48 -12.92 -24.53
CA LEU A 327 3.84 -13.38 -24.80
C LEU A 327 4.07 -13.50 -26.31
N ASP A 328 5.33 -13.42 -26.76
CA ASP A 328 5.72 -13.62 -28.17
C ASP A 328 5.33 -15.02 -28.69
N THR A 329 5.11 -15.98 -27.78
CA THR A 329 4.58 -17.32 -28.10
C THR A 329 3.08 -17.32 -28.45
N GLY A 330 2.38 -16.19 -28.30
CA GLY A 330 0.94 -16.12 -28.45
C GLY A 330 0.15 -16.63 -27.23
N ASN A 331 0.81 -16.87 -26.10
CA ASN A 331 0.15 -17.18 -24.83
C ASN A 331 -0.29 -15.89 -24.12
N PHE A 332 -1.54 -15.84 -23.65
CA PHE A 332 -2.08 -14.72 -22.91
C PHE A 332 -2.10 -15.07 -21.42
N VAL A 333 -1.34 -14.31 -20.63
CA VAL A 333 -0.97 -14.69 -19.26
C VAL A 333 -1.38 -13.62 -18.26
N LEU A 334 -1.96 -14.05 -17.15
CA LEU A 334 -2.25 -13.23 -15.97
C LEU A 334 -1.24 -13.57 -14.87
N TYR A 335 -0.57 -12.54 -14.36
CA TYR A 335 0.41 -12.68 -13.28
C TYR A 335 -0.15 -12.24 -11.93
N ASP A 336 0.35 -12.78 -10.82
CA ASP A 336 0.18 -12.16 -9.52
C ASP A 336 1.17 -10.99 -9.30
N LEU A 337 1.14 -10.40 -8.09
CA LEU A 337 2.02 -9.30 -7.69
C LEU A 337 3.50 -9.73 -7.53
N SER A 338 3.77 -11.04 -7.48
CA SER A 338 5.10 -11.64 -7.40
C SER A 338 5.64 -12.06 -8.77
N SER A 339 4.93 -11.77 -9.85
CA SER A 339 5.23 -12.18 -11.24
C SER A 339 5.10 -13.67 -11.52
N GLU A 340 4.33 -14.40 -10.70
CA GLU A 340 3.97 -15.80 -10.94
C GLU A 340 2.71 -15.91 -11.81
N ILE A 341 2.65 -16.92 -12.68
CA ILE A 341 1.49 -17.13 -13.56
C ILE A 341 0.34 -17.70 -12.74
N ILE A 342 -0.77 -16.97 -12.64
CA ILE A 342 -2.00 -17.43 -11.96
C ILE A 342 -3.06 -17.94 -12.93
N TRP A 343 -3.00 -17.54 -14.20
CA TRP A 343 -3.86 -18.06 -15.26
C TRP A 343 -3.20 -17.82 -16.63
N GLN A 344 -3.38 -18.74 -17.57
CA GLN A 344 -2.89 -18.60 -18.95
C GLN A 344 -3.83 -19.25 -19.96
N SER A 345 -3.92 -18.68 -21.17
CA SER A 345 -4.83 -19.16 -22.22
C SER A 345 -4.52 -20.59 -22.69
N PHE A 346 -3.25 -21.01 -22.67
CA PHE A 346 -2.82 -22.33 -23.13
C PHE A 346 -3.16 -23.49 -22.17
N ASP A 347 -3.71 -23.20 -21.00
CA ASP A 347 -4.22 -24.22 -20.06
C ASP A 347 -5.71 -24.57 -20.29
N SER A 348 -6.39 -23.84 -21.18
CA SER A 348 -7.76 -24.13 -21.57
C SER A 348 -7.81 -24.94 -22.88
N PRO A 349 -8.70 -25.93 -23.04
CA PRO A 349 -8.88 -26.68 -24.29
C PRO A 349 -9.16 -25.77 -25.48
N THR A 350 -8.45 -25.96 -26.58
CA THR A 350 -8.67 -25.24 -27.86
C THR A 350 -8.69 -26.24 -29.03
N ASP A 351 -9.21 -25.78 -30.17
CA ASP A 351 -9.08 -26.46 -31.48
C ASP A 351 -7.78 -26.08 -32.20
N THR A 352 -7.20 -24.93 -31.83
CA THR A 352 -6.03 -24.31 -32.46
C THR A 352 -4.80 -24.46 -31.58
N VAL A 353 -3.71 -25.02 -32.11
CA VAL A 353 -2.43 -25.19 -31.41
C VAL A 353 -1.37 -24.30 -32.06
N LEU A 354 -0.66 -23.50 -31.25
CA LEU A 354 0.37 -22.58 -31.72
C LEU A 354 1.78 -23.21 -31.67
N PRO A 355 2.71 -22.80 -32.56
CA PRO A 355 4.11 -23.22 -32.46
C PRO A 355 4.69 -22.94 -31.07
N SER A 356 5.50 -23.84 -30.52
CA SER A 356 6.09 -23.78 -29.16
C SER A 356 5.12 -23.99 -27.98
N GLN A 357 3.83 -24.23 -28.23
CA GLN A 357 2.88 -24.61 -27.19
C GLN A 357 3.27 -25.96 -26.58
N GLN A 358 3.41 -26.01 -25.24
CA GLN A 358 3.64 -27.26 -24.53
C GLN A 358 2.32 -28.01 -24.29
N LEU A 359 2.27 -29.27 -24.71
CA LEU A 359 1.11 -30.15 -24.56
C LEU A 359 1.44 -31.20 -23.50
N SER A 360 0.88 -31.01 -22.30
CA SER A 360 1.00 -32.02 -21.23
C SER A 360 0.07 -33.20 -21.49
N SER A 361 0.50 -34.38 -21.03
CA SER A 361 -0.31 -35.59 -20.97
C SER A 361 -1.65 -35.30 -20.33
N CYS A 362 -2.72 -35.86 -20.92
CA CYS A 362 -4.10 -35.62 -20.53
C CYS A 362 -4.68 -34.21 -20.81
N LYS A 363 -3.99 -33.28 -21.49
CA LYS A 363 -4.67 -32.08 -22.04
C LYS A 363 -5.65 -32.50 -23.13
N ARG A 364 -6.91 -32.09 -22.97
CA ARG A 364 -8.01 -32.36 -23.91
C ARG A 364 -7.98 -31.31 -25.01
N LEU A 365 -7.88 -31.73 -26.27
CA LEU A 365 -8.18 -30.88 -27.42
C LEU A 365 -9.63 -31.16 -27.86
N VAL A 366 -10.29 -30.12 -28.35
CA VAL A 366 -11.69 -30.17 -28.77
C VAL A 366 -11.74 -29.75 -30.23
N SER A 367 -12.28 -30.61 -31.11
CA SER A 367 -12.69 -30.18 -32.45
C SER A 367 -14.10 -29.59 -32.40
N GLY A 368 -14.38 -28.55 -33.18
CA GLY A 368 -15.73 -28.03 -33.31
C GLY A 368 -16.51 -28.80 -34.37
N VAL A 369 -17.67 -29.40 -34.04
CA VAL A 369 -18.56 -30.14 -34.96
C VAL A 369 -18.88 -29.44 -36.30
N SER A 370 -18.82 -28.11 -36.40
CA SER A 370 -18.84 -27.36 -37.66
C SER A 370 -18.21 -25.96 -37.50
N GLU A 371 -18.04 -25.19 -38.59
CA GLU A 371 -17.57 -23.79 -38.55
C GLU A 371 -18.40 -22.89 -37.61
N THR A 372 -19.63 -23.28 -37.28
CA THR A 372 -20.57 -22.53 -36.44
C THR A 372 -21.04 -23.29 -35.20
N ASN A 373 -20.56 -24.53 -34.98
CA ASN A 373 -20.95 -25.37 -33.87
C ASN A 373 -19.71 -25.97 -33.18
N HIS A 374 -19.42 -25.50 -31.97
CA HIS A 374 -18.25 -25.91 -31.19
C HIS A 374 -18.54 -27.04 -30.16
N SER A 375 -19.64 -27.79 -30.32
CA SER A 375 -19.85 -29.02 -29.53
C SER A 375 -18.82 -30.09 -29.94
N SER A 376 -18.30 -30.86 -28.98
CA SER A 376 -16.96 -31.50 -29.03
C SER A 376 -16.93 -32.96 -29.46
N ASP A 377 -15.91 -33.36 -30.23
CA ASP A 377 -15.24 -34.67 -30.10
C ASP A 377 -13.91 -34.52 -29.34
N TYR A 378 -13.52 -35.55 -28.58
CA TYR A 378 -12.41 -35.48 -27.61
C TYR A 378 -11.14 -36.16 -28.11
N CYS A 379 -9.99 -35.49 -27.98
CA CYS A 379 -8.69 -36.13 -28.16
C CYS A 379 -7.74 -35.86 -26.96
N CYS A 380 -7.08 -36.90 -26.46
CA CYS A 380 -6.13 -36.85 -25.34
C CYS A 380 -4.74 -37.34 -25.75
N TRP A 381 -3.70 -36.63 -25.33
CA TRP A 381 -2.31 -37.03 -25.53
C TRP A 381 -1.89 -38.11 -24.52
N ARG A 382 -1.27 -39.19 -25.01
CA ARG A 382 -0.76 -40.30 -24.17
C ARG A 382 0.56 -39.98 -23.48
N GLU A 383 1.35 -39.04 -24.01
CA GLU A 383 2.65 -38.63 -23.45
C GLU A 383 2.83 -37.11 -23.52
N ASN A 384 3.70 -36.56 -22.66
CA ASN A 384 4.09 -35.14 -22.71
C ASN A 384 4.93 -34.90 -23.98
N VAL A 385 4.42 -34.08 -24.90
CA VAL A 385 5.13 -33.72 -26.13
C VAL A 385 5.13 -32.21 -26.35
N THR A 386 6.19 -31.70 -26.95
CA THR A 386 6.27 -30.31 -27.42
C THR A 386 6.12 -30.29 -28.92
N MET A 387 5.27 -29.40 -29.45
CA MET A 387 5.14 -29.21 -30.88
C MET A 387 6.12 -28.13 -31.35
N ASP A 388 7.04 -28.51 -32.23
CA ASP A 388 8.12 -27.67 -32.73
C ASP A 388 8.00 -27.46 -34.22
N LEU A 389 8.04 -26.20 -34.67
CA LEU A 389 8.04 -25.85 -36.09
C LEU A 389 9.43 -25.32 -36.44
N ASP A 390 10.16 -26.03 -37.29
CA ASP A 390 11.50 -25.61 -37.68
C ASP A 390 11.50 -24.47 -38.71
N ILE A 391 12.70 -23.93 -38.94
CA ILE A 391 12.96 -22.85 -39.89
C ILE A 391 12.65 -23.19 -41.36
N ASN A 392 12.40 -24.47 -41.67
CA ASN A 392 12.08 -24.96 -42.99
C ASN A 392 10.59 -25.31 -43.12
N GLY A 393 9.78 -24.96 -42.10
CA GLY A 393 8.34 -25.20 -42.08
C GLY A 393 7.96 -26.65 -41.75
N HIS A 394 8.89 -27.43 -41.19
CA HIS A 394 8.58 -28.78 -40.74
C HIS A 394 8.11 -28.81 -39.29
N LEU A 395 7.01 -29.53 -39.07
CA LEU A 395 6.37 -29.63 -37.75
C LEU A 395 6.70 -30.99 -37.12
N TYR A 396 7.26 -30.97 -35.92
CA TYR A 396 7.67 -32.14 -35.17
C TYR A 396 6.94 -32.23 -33.84
N LEU A 397 6.68 -33.46 -33.39
CA LEU A 397 6.46 -33.75 -31.98
C LEU A 397 7.78 -34.14 -31.35
N LEU A 398 8.17 -33.43 -30.30
CA LEU A 398 9.37 -33.70 -29.52
C LEU A 398 8.97 -34.26 -28.16
N ASN A 399 9.68 -35.30 -27.68
CA ASN A 399 9.52 -35.76 -26.30
C ASN A 399 10.22 -34.81 -25.31
N ALA A 400 10.14 -35.12 -24.01
CA ALA A 400 10.80 -34.34 -22.96
C ALA A 400 12.32 -34.16 -23.14
N THR A 401 13.00 -35.07 -23.84
CA THR A 401 14.44 -35.00 -24.17
C THR A 401 14.75 -34.30 -25.50
N ARG A 402 13.76 -33.65 -26.12
CA ARG A 402 13.85 -33.00 -27.45
C ARG A 402 14.19 -33.93 -28.61
N ILE A 403 13.91 -35.23 -28.45
CA ILE A 403 14.03 -36.20 -29.54
C ILE A 403 12.73 -36.17 -30.33
N VAL A 404 12.84 -36.17 -31.67
CA VAL A 404 11.70 -36.24 -32.58
C VAL A 404 10.98 -37.58 -32.39
N VAL A 405 9.74 -37.51 -31.90
CA VAL A 405 8.81 -38.64 -31.75
C VAL A 405 8.08 -38.89 -33.06
N LYS A 406 7.69 -37.80 -33.76
CA LYS A 406 6.98 -37.87 -35.04
C LYS A 406 7.27 -36.62 -35.87
N ASN A 407 7.64 -36.81 -37.14
CA ASN A 407 7.65 -35.73 -38.12
C ASN A 407 6.27 -35.66 -38.79
N ILE A 408 5.54 -34.57 -38.60
CA ILE A 408 4.16 -34.42 -39.04
C ILE A 408 4.11 -34.03 -40.52
N THR A 409 5.11 -33.30 -41.04
CA THR A 409 5.11 -32.74 -42.41
C THR A 409 6.07 -33.45 -43.36
N GLU A 410 6.34 -34.74 -43.11
CA GLU A 410 7.35 -35.57 -43.79
C GLU A 410 7.23 -35.61 -45.33
N ARG A 411 6.11 -35.15 -45.92
CA ARG A 411 5.83 -35.15 -47.36
C ARG A 411 5.62 -33.79 -48.01
N VAL A 412 5.80 -32.67 -47.30
CA VAL A 412 5.52 -31.33 -47.85
C VAL A 412 6.56 -30.31 -47.38
N SER A 413 7.26 -29.70 -48.34
CA SER A 413 8.08 -28.51 -48.11
C SER A 413 7.17 -27.27 -48.11
N VAL A 414 7.11 -26.59 -46.97
CA VAL A 414 6.27 -25.38 -46.81
C VAL A 414 7.11 -24.13 -47.03
N SER A 415 6.52 -23.14 -47.72
CA SER A 415 7.14 -21.83 -47.98
C SER A 415 7.60 -21.14 -46.70
N ARG A 416 8.79 -20.51 -46.73
CA ARG A 416 9.34 -19.71 -45.62
C ARG A 416 8.53 -18.45 -45.31
N ASP A 417 7.80 -17.94 -46.30
CA ASP A 417 7.04 -16.70 -46.18
C ASP A 417 5.56 -17.00 -45.94
N GLY A 418 5.17 -17.05 -44.65
CA GLY A 418 3.77 -17.20 -44.25
C GLY A 418 3.59 -17.42 -42.75
N PHE A 419 2.44 -17.02 -42.22
CA PHE A 419 2.02 -17.40 -40.87
C PHE A 419 1.43 -18.82 -40.93
N HIS A 420 1.84 -19.68 -39.99
CA HIS A 420 1.38 -21.06 -39.95
C HIS A 420 0.42 -21.25 -38.78
N ARG A 421 -0.74 -21.86 -39.04
CA ARG A 421 -1.76 -22.19 -38.03
C ARG A 421 -2.08 -23.67 -38.08
N ALA A 422 -1.89 -24.37 -36.97
CA ALA A 422 -2.29 -25.77 -36.85
C ALA A 422 -3.62 -25.87 -36.10
N THR A 423 -4.59 -26.61 -36.63
CA THR A 423 -5.93 -26.75 -36.03
C THR A 423 -6.48 -28.16 -36.24
N ILE A 424 -7.34 -28.60 -35.33
CA ILE A 424 -8.21 -29.78 -35.54
C ILE A 424 -9.54 -29.26 -36.09
N ASP A 425 -9.85 -29.59 -37.33
CA ASP A 425 -11.10 -29.15 -37.95
C ASP A 425 -12.29 -30.01 -37.52
N SER A 426 -13.48 -29.63 -38.00
CA SER A 426 -14.75 -30.29 -37.67
C SER A 426 -14.86 -31.77 -38.03
N ASP A 427 -14.00 -32.26 -38.92
CA ASP A 427 -13.91 -33.68 -39.27
C ASP A 427 -12.91 -34.44 -38.37
N GLY A 428 -12.37 -33.80 -37.33
CA GLY A 428 -11.40 -34.40 -36.40
C GLY A 428 -9.98 -34.50 -36.96
N ILE A 429 -9.72 -33.98 -38.16
CA ILE A 429 -8.40 -34.06 -38.80
C ILE A 429 -7.55 -32.86 -38.38
N PHE A 430 -6.32 -33.14 -37.92
CA PHE A 430 -5.33 -32.13 -37.62
C PHE A 430 -4.67 -31.64 -38.91
N ARG A 431 -4.76 -30.33 -39.15
CA ARG A 431 -4.24 -29.68 -40.35
C ARG A 431 -3.33 -28.52 -40.02
N LEU A 432 -2.25 -28.41 -40.77
CA LEU A 432 -1.41 -27.22 -40.81
C LEU A 432 -1.82 -26.36 -42.00
N TYR A 433 -2.25 -25.14 -41.71
CA TYR A 433 -2.60 -24.11 -42.67
C TYR A 433 -1.42 -23.14 -42.81
N SER A 434 -0.97 -22.89 -44.04
CA SER A 434 -0.04 -21.80 -44.36
C SER A 434 -0.81 -20.60 -44.92
N LEU A 435 -0.75 -19.48 -44.23
CA LEU A 435 -1.33 -18.19 -44.66
C LEU A 435 -0.23 -17.37 -45.33
N GLY A 436 -0.25 -17.31 -46.66
CA GLY A 436 0.72 -16.54 -47.44
C GLY A 436 0.58 -15.02 -47.24
N SER A 437 1.72 -14.32 -47.25
CA SER A 437 1.78 -12.85 -47.17
C SER A 437 1.59 -12.18 -48.54
N ASN A 438 0.47 -12.40 -49.22
CA ASN A 438 0.20 -11.67 -50.48
C ASN A 438 -0.19 -10.21 -50.20
N LYS A 439 0.81 -9.33 -50.16
CA LYS A 439 0.66 -7.88 -50.35
C LYS A 439 0.49 -7.56 -51.85
N SER A 440 -0.61 -7.97 -52.47
CA SER A 440 -1.17 -7.31 -53.67
C SER A 440 -2.39 -8.07 -54.20
N HIS A 441 -3.49 -7.30 -54.33
CA HIS A 441 -4.82 -7.67 -54.85
C HIS A 441 -5.78 -8.37 -53.88
N GLY A 442 -7.05 -7.93 -53.95
CA GLY A 442 -8.16 -8.31 -53.06
C GLY A 442 -8.49 -9.81 -53.06
N PRO A 443 -9.57 -10.25 -52.38
CA PRO A 443 -9.77 -11.64 -51.97
C PRO A 443 -10.03 -12.55 -53.18
N SER A 444 -8.97 -12.96 -53.86
CA SER A 444 -8.97 -14.02 -54.87
C SER A 444 -8.30 -15.24 -54.27
N SER A 445 -9.12 -16.17 -53.79
CA SER A 445 -8.92 -17.64 -53.76
C SER A 445 -7.48 -18.17 -53.73
N GLY A 446 -6.67 -17.71 -52.78
CA GLY A 446 -5.47 -18.43 -52.37
C GLY A 446 -5.90 -19.57 -51.45
N HIS A 447 -6.10 -20.76 -51.99
CA HIS A 447 -6.35 -21.94 -51.16
C HIS A 447 -5.17 -22.13 -50.20
N PRO A 448 -5.38 -22.21 -48.88
CA PRO A 448 -4.30 -22.54 -47.98
C PRO A 448 -3.77 -23.92 -48.37
N LEU A 449 -2.44 -24.09 -48.33
CA LEU A 449 -1.82 -25.40 -48.45
C LEU A 449 -2.26 -26.20 -47.21
N VAL A 450 -3.18 -27.13 -47.42
CA VAL A 450 -3.67 -28.02 -46.36
C VAL A 450 -2.79 -29.25 -46.34
N ILE A 451 -1.97 -29.38 -45.30
CA ILE A 451 -1.30 -30.63 -45.00
C ILE A 451 -2.25 -31.45 -44.13
N ASN A 452 -2.87 -32.46 -44.72
CA ASN A 452 -3.64 -33.45 -43.97
C ASN A 452 -2.67 -34.35 -43.22
N ALA A 453 -2.54 -34.15 -41.91
CA ALA A 453 -1.83 -35.08 -41.04
C ALA A 453 -2.87 -35.90 -40.27
N VAL A 454 -2.98 -37.18 -40.61
CA VAL A 454 -3.69 -38.13 -39.73
C VAL A 454 -2.78 -38.34 -38.52
N MET A 455 -3.09 -37.61 -37.45
CA MET A 455 -2.34 -37.68 -36.20
C MET A 455 -2.71 -38.91 -35.36
N PHE A 456 -3.85 -39.54 -35.65
CA PHE A 456 -4.47 -40.59 -34.85
C PHE A 456 -4.90 -41.79 -35.72
N GLU A 457 -4.45 -42.99 -35.34
CA GLU A 457 -5.17 -44.25 -35.60
C GLU A 457 -5.83 -44.71 -34.31
#